data_AF-A0A927NG65-F1
#
_entry.id   AF-A0A927NG65-F1
#
_cell.length_a   1.000
_cell.length_b   1.000
_cell.length_c   1.000
_cell.angle_alpha   90.00
_cell.angle_beta   90.00
_cell.angle_gamma   90.00
#
_symmetry.space_group_name_H-M   'P 1'
#
loop_
_entity.id
_entity.type
_entity.pdbx_description
1 polymer ?
#
loop_
_entity_poly.entity_id
_entity_poly.type
_entity_poly.pdbx_seq_one_letter_code
_entity_poly.pdbx_strand_id
1 'polypeptide(L)' 'MAKNPNIYKFEIIERIITEVDFKTKEEVVEFARKVRDIAVEKNIDSSIKTAFKNAFKEIDEELTLGNLREIKKIISENN' A
#
# COMPACT_ATOMS: atom_id res chain seq x y z
N MET A 1 -10.55 -11.89 16.80
CA MET A 1 -9.90 -10.63 17.20
C MET A 1 -9.93 -9.71 15.99
N ALA A 2 -10.57 -8.54 16.08
CA ALA A 2 -10.55 -7.58 14.98
C ALA A 2 -9.10 -7.16 14.74
N LYS A 3 -8.53 -7.48 13.58
CA LYS A 3 -7.19 -6.99 13.20
C LYS A 3 -7.21 -5.46 13.26
N ASN A 4 -6.20 -4.88 13.89
CA ASN A 4 -6.02 -3.44 14.00
C ASN A 4 -5.93 -2.83 12.59
N PRO A 5 -6.66 -1.75 12.26
CA PRO A 5 -6.59 -1.07 10.96
C PRO A 5 -5.16 -0.74 10.50
N ASN A 6 -4.24 -0.50 11.44
CA ASN A 6 -2.84 -0.23 11.14
C ASN A 6 -2.10 -1.46 10.58
N ILE A 7 -2.45 -2.68 11.00
CA ILE A 7 -1.86 -3.92 10.46
C ILE A 7 -2.26 -4.07 8.99
N TYR A 8 -3.54 -3.87 8.68
CA TYR A 8 -4.03 -3.93 7.31
C TYR A 8 -3.36 -2.91 6.40
N LYS A 9 -3.09 -1.69 6.90
CA LYS A 9 -2.39 -0.65 6.14
C LYS A 9 -1.01 -1.13 5.68
N PHE A 10 -0.21 -1.68 6.61
CA PHE A 10 1.13 -2.17 6.27
C PHE A 10 1.09 -3.38 5.33
N GLU A 11 0.18 -4.34 5.55
CA GLU A 11 -0.04 -5.48 4.63
C GLU A 11 -0.40 -5.01 3.21
N ILE A 12 -1.17 -3.94 3.08
CA ILE A 12 -1.56 -3.35 1.79
C ILE A 12 -0.35 -2.68 1.12
N ILE A 13 0.41 -1.86 1.85
CA ILE A 13 1.61 -1.19 1.32
C ILE A 13 2.62 -2.24 0.83
N GLU A 14 2.87 -3.28 1.64
CA GLU A 14 3.77 -4.38 1.29
C GLU A 14 3.36 -5.03 -0.04
N ARG A 15 2.09 -5.41 -0.18
CA ARG A 15 1.54 -6.00 -1.42
C ARG A 15 1.66 -5.08 -2.63
N ILE A 16 1.38 -3.79 -2.47
CA ILE A 16 1.52 -2.82 -3.57
C ILE A 16 2.98 -2.76 -4.04
N ILE A 17 3.94 -2.75 -3.11
CA ILE A 17 5.37 -2.60 -3.41
C ILE A 17 5.95 -3.88 -4.03
N THR A 18 5.48 -5.06 -3.62
CA THR A 18 5.98 -6.34 -4.16
C THR A 18 5.41 -6.67 -5.52
N GLU A 19 4.14 -6.35 -5.77
CA GLU A 19 3.45 -6.64 -7.04
C GLU A 19 3.89 -5.70 -8.17
N VAL A 20 4.39 -4.51 -7.85
CA VAL A 20 4.81 -3.52 -8.85
C VAL A 20 6.33 -3.57 -9.05
N ASP A 21 6.75 -3.81 -10.30
CA ASP A 21 8.13 -3.55 -10.70
C ASP A 21 8.31 -2.08 -11.12
N PHE A 22 8.43 -1.20 -10.13
CA PHE A 22 8.49 0.24 -10.32
C PHE A 22 9.92 0.77 -10.44
N LYS A 23 10.08 1.79 -11.29
CA LYS A 23 11.29 2.60 -11.44
C LYS A 23 11.08 3.98 -10.83
N THR A 24 9.86 4.52 -10.88
CA THR A 24 9.50 5.86 -10.38
C THR A 24 8.49 5.79 -9.25
N LYS A 25 8.30 6.91 -8.52
CA LYS A 25 7.30 7.00 -7.45
C LYS A 25 5.88 6.96 -8.04
N GLU A 26 5.71 7.61 -9.18
CA GLU A 26 4.44 7.80 -9.85
C GLU A 26 3.81 6.45 -10.25
N GLU A 27 4.61 5.48 -10.70
CA GLU A 27 4.14 4.13 -11.01
C GLU A 27 3.50 3.43 -9.80
N VAL A 28 4.12 3.60 -8.62
CA VAL A 28 3.58 3.05 -7.36
C VAL A 28 2.31 3.78 -6.93
N VAL A 29 2.31 5.12 -7.03
CA VAL A 29 1.15 5.95 -6.68
C VAL A 29 -0.05 5.62 -7.58
N GLU A 30 0.16 5.45 -8.88
CA GLU A 30 -0.90 5.08 -9.81
C GLU A 30 -1.49 3.70 -9.50
N PHE A 31 -0.64 2.72 -9.19
CA PHE A 31 -1.11 1.39 -8.80
C PHE A 31 -1.86 1.43 -7.47
N ALA A 32 -1.31 2.11 -6.46
CA ALA A 32 -1.95 2.30 -5.16
C ALA A 32 -3.31 2.98 -5.29
N ARG A 33 -3.44 3.98 -6.19
CA ARG A 33 -4.70 4.65 -6.51
C ARG A 33 -5.73 3.67 -7.04
N LYS A 34 -5.38 2.86 -8.05
CA LYS A 34 -6.26 1.84 -8.64
C LYS A 34 -6.74 0.84 -7.58
N VAL A 35 -5.83 0.35 -6.75
CA VAL A 35 -6.14 -0.60 -5.68
C VAL A 35 -7.10 0.01 -4.65
N ARG A 36 -6.85 1.26 -4.23
CA ARG A 36 -7.74 2.01 -3.34
C ARG A 36 -9.13 2.16 -3.92
N ASP A 37 -9.24 2.60 -5.17
CA ASP A 37 -10.53 2.88 -5.81
C ASP A 37 -11.38 1.62 -5.90
N ILE A 38 -10.78 0.50 -6.37
CA ILE A 38 -11.44 -0.81 -6.39
C ILE A 38 -11.90 -1.23 -4.98
N ALA A 39 -11.06 -1.05 -3.97
CA ALA A 39 -11.39 -1.46 -2.60
C ALA A 39 -12.51 -0.60 -1.98
N VAL A 40 -12.52 0.71 -2.26
CA VAL A 40 -13.53 1.65 -1.73
C VAL A 40 -14.89 1.44 -2.37
N GLU A 41 -14.94 1.10 -3.66
CA GLU A 41 -16.17 0.78 -4.39
C GLU A 41 -16.79 -0.56 -3.98
N LYS A 42 -15.98 -1.53 -3.52
CA LYS A 42 -16.49 -2.82 -3.07
C LYS A 42 -17.29 -2.72 -1.76
N ASN A 43 -18.28 -3.58 -1.59
CA ASN A 43 -19.04 -3.70 -0.34
C ASN A 43 -18.26 -4.50 0.73
N ILE A 44 -17.11 -3.97 1.15
CA ILE A 44 -16.25 -4.53 2.20
C ILE A 44 -16.34 -3.72 3.49
N ASP A 45 -15.83 -4.30 4.57
CA ASP A 45 -15.80 -3.68 5.89
C ASP A 45 -15.15 -2.28 5.89
N SER A 46 -15.74 -1.35 6.65
CA SER A 46 -15.30 0.05 6.68
C SER A 46 -13.87 0.22 7.21
N SER A 47 -13.42 -0.65 8.11
CA SER A 47 -12.03 -0.58 8.63
C SER A 47 -11.02 -0.94 7.54
N ILE A 48 -11.39 -1.89 6.67
CA ILE A 48 -10.56 -2.30 5.53
C ILE A 48 -10.51 -1.17 4.50
N LYS A 49 -11.64 -0.52 4.18
CA LYS A 49 -11.67 0.67 3.31
C LYS A 49 -10.76 1.78 3.84
N THR A 50 -10.79 2.03 5.15
CA THR A 50 -9.93 3.01 5.80
C THR A 50 -8.46 2.63 5.67
N ALA A 51 -8.11 1.34 5.82
CA ALA A 51 -6.74 0.87 5.63
C ALA A 51 -6.23 1.14 4.20
N PHE A 52 -7.03 0.89 3.16
CA PHE A 52 -6.67 1.20 1.77
C PHE A 52 -6.48 2.70 1.53
N LYS A 53 -7.34 3.55 2.12
CA LYS A 53 -7.19 5.01 2.04
C LYS A 53 -5.91 5.49 2.73
N ASN A 54 -5.62 4.97 3.91
CA ASN A 54 -4.43 5.33 4.67
C ASN A 54 -3.15 4.85 3.97
N ALA A 55 -3.16 3.63 3.42
CA ALA A 55 -2.03 3.09 2.66
C ALA A 55 -1.73 3.94 1.42
N PHE A 56 -2.78 4.33 0.68
CA PHE A 56 -2.61 5.24 -0.45
C PHE A 56 -2.02 6.59 -0.02
N LYS A 57 -2.56 7.20 1.05
CA LYS A 57 -2.08 8.49 1.55
C LYS A 57 -0.60 8.43 1.93
N GLU A 58 -0.18 7.38 2.63
CA GLU A 58 1.21 7.19 3.04
C GLU A 58 2.13 7.04 1.82
N ILE A 59 1.73 6.27 0.81
CA ILE A 59 2.49 6.12 -0.44
C ILE A 59 2.59 7.44 -1.23
N ASP A 60 1.50 8.20 -1.30
CA ASP A 60 1.39 9.42 -2.09
C ASP A 60 2.11 10.61 -1.42
N GLU A 61 1.85 10.82 -0.13
CA GLU A 61 2.27 12.03 0.59
C GLU A 61 3.54 11.83 1.43
N GLU A 62 3.73 10.66 2.04
CA GLU A 62 4.77 10.46 3.07
C GLU A 62 6.00 9.72 2.56
N LEU A 63 5.82 8.72 1.71
CA LEU A 63 6.91 7.88 1.22
C LEU A 63 7.59 8.50 -0.01
N THR A 64 8.92 8.51 0.02
CA THR A 64 9.74 8.83 -1.14
C THR A 64 10.03 7.58 -1.98
N LEU A 65 10.48 7.76 -3.23
CA LEU A 65 10.97 6.65 -4.05
C LEU A 65 12.10 5.86 -3.36
N GLY A 66 12.96 6.54 -2.59
CA GLY A 66 13.99 5.90 -1.79
C GLY A 66 13.40 4.96 -0.73
N ASN A 67 12.40 5.44 0.03
CA ASN A 67 11.73 4.62 1.04
C ASN A 67 11.03 3.41 0.41
N LEU A 68 10.34 3.58 -0.72
CA LEU A 68 9.67 2.49 -1.42
C LEU A 68 10.66 1.39 -1.86
N ARG A 69 11.83 1.78 -2.38
CA ARG A 69 12.90 0.83 -2.75
C ARG A 69 13.50 0.12 -1.53
N GLU A 70 13.71 0.85 -0.44
CA GLU A 70 14.22 0.29 0.80
C GLU A 70 13.25 -0.74 1.38
N ILE A 71 11.95 -0.41 1.44
CA ILE A 71 10.89 -1.33 1.85
C ILE A 71 10.90 -2.58 0.96
N LYS A 72 10.94 -2.42 -0.37
CA LYS A 72 10.99 -3.55 -1.32
C LYS A 72 12.19 -4.46 -1.06
N LYS A 73 13.36 -3.87 -0.80
CA LYS A 73 14.58 -4.60 -0.48
C LYS A 73 14.43 -5.40 0.82
N ILE A 74 13.95 -4.77 1.89
CA ILE A 74 13.72 -5.43 3.19
C ILE A 74 12.77 -6.61 3.04
N ILE A 75 11.69 -6.47 2.27
CA ILE A 75 10.72 -7.57 2.05
C ILE A 75 11.37 -8.72 1.26
N SER A 76 12.21 -8.40 0.28
CA SER A 76 12.88 -9.40 -0.58
C SER A 76 13.99 -10.15 0.15
N GLU A 77 14.63 -9.54 1.15
CA GLU A 77 15.67 -10.17 1.98
C GLU A 77 15.11 -11.05 3.11
N ASN A 78 13.83 -10.90 3.45
CA ASN A 78 13.15 -11.66 4.51
C ASN A 78 12.27 -12.82 3.99
N ASN A 79 12.24 -13.07 2.67
CA ASN A 79 11.54 -14.19 2.02
C ASN A 79 12.53 -15.06 1.25
#